data_AF-C4K0N2-F1
#
_entry.id   AF-C4K0N2-F1
#
_cell.length_a   1.000
_cell.length_b   1.000
_cell.length_c   1.000
_cell.angle_alpha   90.00
_cell.angle_beta   90.00
_cell.angle_gamma   90.00
#
_symmetry.space_group_name_H-M   'P 1'
#
loop_
_entity.id
_entity.type
_entity.pdbx_description
1 polymer ?
#
loop_
_entity_poly.entity_id
_entity_poly.type
_entity_poly.pdbx_seq_one_letter_code
_entity_poly.pdbx_strand_id
1 'polypeptide(L)'
;MFFSLSYASEKAVIITDYKLVFLPVITENKKIRIAIRSYLNNEKSYFVLVDPNSFKTEIALQELVILPTNKIEKENLLKKLSKTPYIKVLNKYSSTPYIQQNYGATSSMYKVKGQFLTIDMCPSSKSFEEDFFKKLVELSIKLNKPIPIAICVSGLWINKHTEEFLWLLKQQENGYLQITWVNHSFSHPYFKDKPLEDNFLLSNKDDFENEVLEAGKILVSYNIVEVKI
;
A
#
# COMPACT_ATOMS: atom_id res chain seq x y z
N MET A 1 39.75 9.29 0.32
CA MET A 1 39.30 9.65 1.68
C MET A 1 37.79 9.40 1.71
N PHE A 2 37.39 8.19 2.12
CA PHE A 2 36.00 7.77 2.10
C PHE A 2 35.33 8.29 3.38
N PHE A 3 34.29 9.12 3.24
CA PHE A 3 33.42 9.46 4.35
C PHE A 3 32.50 8.26 4.61
N SER A 4 32.77 7.55 5.70
CA SER A 4 31.82 6.66 6.35
C SER A 4 30.68 7.53 6.91
N LEU A 5 29.50 7.46 6.29
CA LEU A 5 28.28 7.94 6.92
C LEU A 5 27.94 6.96 8.06
N SER A 6 28.24 7.42 9.28
CA SER A 6 27.72 6.89 10.53
C SER A 6 26.18 6.86 10.42
N TYR A 7 25.60 5.66 10.39
CA TYR A 7 24.20 5.50 10.78
C TYR A 7 24.13 5.82 12.27
N ALA A 8 23.69 7.04 12.58
CA ALA A 8 23.23 7.37 13.90
C ALA A 8 22.13 6.36 14.29
N SER A 9 22.14 5.94 15.54
CA SER A 9 21.11 5.10 16.17
C SER A 9 19.75 5.79 16.04
N GLU A 10 19.02 5.50 14.96
CA GLU A 10 17.58 5.74 14.90
C GLU A 10 16.94 4.82 15.94
N LYS A 11 16.13 5.41 16.86
CA LYS A 11 15.29 4.62 17.75
C LYS A 11 14.58 3.56 16.92
N ALA A 12 14.63 2.30 17.37
CA ALA A 12 13.91 1.21 16.74
C ALA A 12 12.46 1.64 16.46
N VAL A 13 12.02 1.47 15.22
CA VAL A 13 10.64 1.79 14.83
C VAL A 13 9.73 0.74 15.48
N ILE A 14 8.93 1.17 16.45
CA ILE A 14 7.97 0.31 17.16
C ILE A 14 6.57 0.72 16.72
N ILE A 15 5.98 -0.07 15.82
CA ILE A 15 4.61 0.12 15.37
C ILE A 15 3.66 -0.68 16.27
N THR A 16 2.73 0.01 16.92
CA THR A 16 1.68 -0.59 17.75
C THR A 16 0.30 -0.06 17.37
N ASP A 17 -0.76 -0.75 17.82
CA ASP A 17 -2.16 -0.38 17.56
C ASP A 17 -2.47 -0.12 16.07
N TYR A 18 -1.83 -0.91 15.18
CA TYR A 18 -2.03 -0.82 13.74
C TYR A 18 -3.39 -1.43 13.38
N LYS A 19 -4.34 -0.59 12.99
CA LYS A 19 -5.73 -0.99 12.79
C LYS A 19 -6.38 -0.38 11.57
N LEU A 20 -7.41 -1.05 11.09
CA LEU A 20 -8.30 -0.53 10.06
C LEU A 20 -9.12 0.65 10.59
N VAL A 21 -9.14 1.74 9.82
CA VAL A 21 -10.11 2.83 10.01
C VAL A 21 -10.72 3.20 8.66
N PHE A 22 -11.84 3.91 8.68
CA PHE A 22 -12.42 4.52 7.48
C PHE A 22 -13.08 5.84 7.87
N LEU A 23 -12.26 6.90 7.92
CA LEU A 23 -12.67 8.21 8.42
C LEU A 23 -12.38 9.28 7.38
N PRO A 24 -13.36 10.12 7.00
CA PRO A 24 -13.04 11.33 6.26
C PRO A 24 -12.26 12.27 7.18
N VAL A 25 -11.17 12.84 6.67
CA VAL A 25 -10.37 13.84 7.39
C VAL A 25 -10.11 15.04 6.49
N ILE A 26 -9.85 16.19 7.10
CA ILE A 26 -9.43 17.40 6.38
C ILE A 26 -7.97 17.67 6.72
N THR A 27 -7.11 17.70 5.71
CA THR A 27 -5.69 18.05 5.87
C THR A 27 -5.48 19.56 6.01
N GLU A 28 -4.32 20.01 6.48
CA GLU A 28 -4.00 21.44 6.67
C GLU A 28 -4.25 22.30 5.42
N ASN A 29 -4.01 21.75 4.23
CA ASN A 29 -4.30 22.40 2.94
C ASN A 29 -5.80 22.37 2.54
N LYS A 30 -6.70 22.09 3.47
CA LYS A 30 -8.16 22.02 3.31
C LYS A 30 -8.65 20.98 2.30
N LYS A 31 -7.84 19.98 1.95
CA LYS A 31 -8.27 18.86 1.11
C LYS A 31 -8.92 17.79 1.97
N ILE A 32 -9.95 17.14 1.41
CA ILE A 32 -10.58 15.98 2.04
C ILE A 32 -9.77 14.74 1.66
N ARG A 33 -9.41 13.94 2.66
CA ARG A 33 -8.76 12.63 2.55
C ARG A 33 -9.61 11.58 3.25
N ILE A 34 -9.25 10.31 3.06
CA ILE A 34 -9.83 9.20 3.82
C ILE A 34 -8.69 8.54 4.59
N ALA A 35 -8.75 8.55 5.92
CA ALA A 35 -7.88 7.71 6.73
C ALA A 35 -8.33 6.26 6.58
N ILE A 36 -7.41 5.38 6.18
CA ILE A 36 -7.65 3.95 5.94
C ILE A 36 -6.93 3.05 6.96
N ARG A 37 -5.92 3.58 7.66
CA ARG A 37 -5.23 2.92 8.78
C ARG A 37 -4.90 3.94 9.86
N SER A 38 -4.82 3.48 11.10
CA SER A 38 -4.34 4.22 12.26
C SER A 38 -3.27 3.39 12.95
N TYR A 39 -2.24 4.02 13.49
CA TYR A 39 -1.21 3.33 14.28
C TYR A 39 -0.47 4.30 15.20
N LEU A 40 0.28 3.74 16.14
CA LEU A 40 1.23 4.45 16.99
C LEU A 40 2.65 4.12 16.56
N ASN A 41 3.52 5.13 16.53
CA ASN A 41 4.96 4.96 16.41
C ASN A 41 5.64 5.90 17.41
N ASN A 42 6.36 5.32 18.38
CA ASN A 42 7.04 6.06 19.45
C ASN A 42 6.11 7.09 20.11
N GLU A 43 4.94 6.64 20.57
CA GLU A 43 3.88 7.43 21.25
C GLU A 43 3.14 8.45 20.40
N LYS A 44 3.57 8.68 19.15
CA LYS A 44 2.85 9.54 18.21
C LYS A 44 1.82 8.73 17.42
N SER A 45 0.63 9.31 17.27
CA SER A 45 -0.44 8.72 16.47
C SER A 45 -0.37 9.18 15.03
N TYR A 46 -0.48 8.21 14.11
CA TYR A 46 -0.46 8.43 12.68
C TYR A 46 -1.72 7.89 12.01
N PHE A 47 -2.04 8.45 10.85
CA PHE A 47 -2.95 7.87 9.88
C PHE A 47 -2.20 7.54 8.59
N VAL A 48 -2.62 6.46 7.92
CA VAL A 48 -2.42 6.31 6.48
C VAL A 48 -3.65 6.90 5.80
N LEU A 49 -3.43 7.95 5.01
CA LEU A 49 -4.45 8.67 4.26
C LEU A 49 -4.44 8.21 2.81
N VAL A 50 -5.60 8.23 2.16
CA VAL A 50 -5.73 8.11 0.70
C VAL A 50 -6.35 9.38 0.12
N ASP A 51 -5.79 9.87 -0.99
CA ASP A 51 -6.43 10.86 -1.85
C ASP A 51 -7.56 10.15 -2.64
N PRO A 52 -8.83 10.49 -2.38
CA PRO A 52 -9.96 9.79 -2.98
C PRO A 52 -10.07 10.00 -4.50
N ASN A 53 -9.35 10.99 -5.07
CA ASN A 53 -9.34 11.26 -6.51
C ASN A 53 -8.18 10.59 -7.24
N SER A 54 -7.03 10.36 -6.58
CA SER A 54 -5.83 9.87 -7.24
C SER A 54 -5.29 8.54 -6.68
N PHE A 55 -5.92 7.96 -5.65
CA PHE A 55 -5.47 6.75 -4.95
C PHE A 55 -4.09 6.86 -4.28
N LYS A 56 -3.47 8.04 -4.30
CA LYS A 56 -2.18 8.26 -3.66
C LYS A 56 -2.35 8.15 -2.16
N THR A 57 -1.46 7.41 -1.52
CA THR A 57 -1.43 7.26 -0.08
C THR A 57 -0.30 8.06 0.54
N GLU A 58 -0.50 8.52 1.76
CA GLU A 58 0.47 9.30 2.52
C GLU A 58 0.33 9.01 4.02
N ILE A 59 1.43 9.17 4.76
CA ILE A 59 1.42 9.13 6.23
C ILE A 59 1.21 10.55 6.73
N ALA A 60 0.30 10.72 7.69
CA ALA A 60 0.08 11.99 8.37
C ALA A 60 0.02 11.77 9.88
N LEU A 61 0.56 12.71 10.65
CA LEU A 61 0.31 12.79 12.08
C LEU A 61 -1.17 13.09 12.32
N GLN A 62 -1.79 12.41 13.29
CA GLN A 62 -3.21 12.60 13.57
C GLN A 62 -3.52 14.03 14.05
N GLU A 63 -2.60 14.68 14.76
CA GLU A 63 -2.74 16.06 15.22
C GLU A 63 -2.73 17.10 14.08
N LEU A 64 -2.23 16.74 12.90
CA LEU A 64 -2.19 17.61 11.71
C LEU A 64 -3.40 17.45 10.80
N VAL A 65 -4.38 16.63 11.18
CA VAL A 65 -5.64 16.49 10.45
C VAL A 65 -6.83 16.85 11.31
N ILE A 66 -7.86 17.42 10.69
CA ILE A 66 -9.11 17.75 11.34
C ILE A 66 -10.07 16.56 11.15
N LEU A 67 -10.48 15.98 12.27
CA LEU A 67 -11.53 14.97 12.33
C LEU A 67 -12.91 15.64 12.38
N PRO A 68 -13.96 15.00 11.81
CA PRO A 68 -15.32 15.49 11.96
C PRO A 68 -15.72 15.50 13.44
N THR A 69 -16.27 16.62 13.89
CA THR A 69 -16.62 16.86 15.30
C THR A 69 -17.89 16.14 15.73
N ASN A 70 -18.73 15.75 14.78
CA ASN A 70 -20.00 15.08 15.02
C ASN A 70 -20.44 14.20 13.84
N LYS A 71 -21.50 13.42 14.06
CA LYS A 71 -22.05 12.49 13.06
C LYS A 71 -22.51 13.19 11.78
N ILE A 72 -23.16 14.35 11.89
CA ILE A 72 -23.70 15.10 10.74
C ILE A 72 -22.56 15.58 9.82
N GLU A 73 -21.50 16.12 10.41
CA GLU A 73 -20.31 16.55 9.67
C GLU A 73 -19.63 15.37 8.97
N LYS A 74 -19.45 14.25 9.68
CA LYS A 74 -18.91 13.01 9.11
C LYS A 74 -19.74 12.55 7.89
N GLU A 75 -21.06 12.49 8.02
CA GLU A 75 -21.96 12.10 6.94
C GLU A 75 -21.89 13.05 5.74
N ASN A 76 -21.79 14.36 5.98
CA ASN A 76 -21.65 15.35 4.92
C ASN A 76 -20.32 15.20 4.15
N LEU A 77 -19.23 14.90 4.85
CA LEU A 77 -17.94 14.61 4.21
C LEU A 77 -18.01 13.31 3.40
N LEU A 78 -18.59 12.24 3.95
CA LEU A 78 -18.78 10.98 3.22
C LEU A 78 -19.65 11.16 1.97
N LYS A 79 -20.72 11.98 2.03
CA LYS A 79 -21.53 12.33 0.87
C LYS A 79 -20.72 13.04 -0.21
N LYS A 80 -19.82 13.97 0.14
CA LYS A 80 -18.91 14.61 -0.83
C LYS A 80 -17.96 13.60 -1.47
N LEU A 81 -17.46 12.64 -0.69
CA LEU A 81 -16.55 11.59 -1.15
C LEU A 81 -17.22 10.54 -2.04
N SER A 82 -18.54 10.34 -1.92
CA SER A 82 -19.29 9.28 -2.64
C SER A 82 -19.09 9.26 -4.16
N LYS A 83 -18.80 10.41 -4.77
CA LYS A 83 -18.62 10.56 -6.22
C LYS A 83 -17.16 10.41 -6.69
N THR A 84 -16.23 10.29 -5.75
CA THR A 84 -14.80 10.19 -6.05
C THR A 84 -14.44 8.84 -6.69
N PRO A 85 -13.41 8.79 -7.56
CA PRO A 85 -12.90 7.55 -8.14
C PRO A 85 -12.68 6.43 -7.12
N TYR A 86 -12.07 6.74 -5.97
CA TYR A 86 -11.79 5.76 -4.91
C TYR A 86 -13.06 5.07 -4.41
N ILE A 87 -14.07 5.84 -4.01
CA ILE A 87 -15.33 5.29 -3.49
C ILE A 87 -16.10 4.53 -4.58
N LYS A 88 -16.06 5.01 -5.83
CA LYS A 88 -16.69 4.31 -6.96
C LYS A 88 -16.07 2.93 -7.20
N VAL A 89 -14.73 2.85 -7.20
CA VAL A 89 -14.00 1.59 -7.38
C VAL A 89 -14.24 0.65 -6.21
N LEU A 90 -14.11 1.15 -4.98
CA LEU A 90 -14.39 0.38 -3.77
C LEU A 90 -15.79 -0.22 -3.82
N ASN A 91 -16.83 0.61 -4.00
CA ASN A 91 -18.21 0.13 -4.08
C ASN A 91 -18.43 -0.87 -5.22
N LYS A 92 -17.82 -0.64 -6.40
CA LYS A 92 -17.96 -1.56 -7.55
C LYS A 92 -17.40 -2.94 -7.23
N TYR A 93 -16.24 -3.01 -6.60
CA TYR A 93 -15.53 -4.28 -6.37
C TYR A 93 -15.79 -4.90 -5.00
N SER A 94 -16.47 -4.19 -4.09
CA SER A 94 -16.92 -4.70 -2.79
C SER A 94 -18.43 -4.91 -2.71
N SER A 95 -19.14 -5.00 -3.84
CA SER A 95 -20.57 -5.28 -3.89
C SER A 95 -20.86 -6.71 -4.36
N THR A 96 -22.06 -7.21 -4.02
CA THR A 96 -22.58 -8.46 -4.56
C THR A 96 -22.56 -8.44 -6.10
N PRO A 97 -22.22 -9.56 -6.76
CA PRO A 97 -22.17 -10.93 -6.25
C PRO A 97 -20.80 -11.41 -5.70
N TYR A 98 -19.83 -10.53 -5.42
CA TYR A 98 -18.49 -10.91 -4.91
C TYR A 98 -17.79 -11.97 -5.77
N ILE A 99 -17.54 -11.64 -7.04
CA ILE A 99 -16.89 -12.55 -7.99
C ILE A 99 -15.47 -12.87 -7.50
N GLN A 100 -15.13 -14.16 -7.41
CA GLN A 100 -13.86 -14.61 -6.82
C GLN A 100 -12.68 -14.61 -7.79
N GLN A 101 -12.94 -14.83 -9.09
CA GLN A 101 -11.89 -14.93 -10.11
C GLN A 101 -11.91 -13.76 -11.08
N ASN A 102 -10.72 -13.34 -11.53
CA ASN A 102 -10.53 -12.27 -12.52
C ASN A 102 -11.34 -11.01 -12.19
N TYR A 103 -11.42 -10.71 -10.89
CA TYR A 103 -12.21 -9.61 -10.35
C TYR A 103 -11.31 -8.53 -9.76
N GLY A 104 -11.89 -7.36 -9.48
CA GLY A 104 -11.13 -6.16 -9.17
C GLY A 104 -10.77 -5.33 -10.41
N ALA A 105 -9.81 -4.43 -10.25
CA ALA A 105 -9.38 -3.52 -11.30
C ALA A 105 -8.47 -4.23 -12.32
N THR A 106 -9.06 -4.84 -13.34
CA THR A 106 -8.35 -5.58 -14.40
C THR A 106 -7.96 -4.73 -15.62
N SER A 107 -8.48 -3.50 -15.70
CA SER A 107 -8.18 -2.54 -16.77
C SER A 107 -8.41 -1.10 -16.29
N SER A 108 -7.89 -0.14 -17.05
CA SER A 108 -8.15 1.27 -16.76
C SER A 108 -9.60 1.64 -17.00
N MET A 109 -10.17 2.47 -16.11
CA MET A 109 -11.53 3.00 -16.29
C MET A 109 -11.69 3.88 -17.56
N TYR A 110 -10.58 4.44 -18.04
CA TYR A 110 -10.52 5.31 -19.22
C TYR A 110 -9.46 4.81 -20.18
N LYS A 111 -9.57 5.16 -21.46
CA LYS A 111 -8.55 4.82 -22.45
C LYS A 111 -7.23 5.51 -22.11
N VAL A 112 -6.18 4.72 -21.89
CA VAL A 112 -4.81 5.21 -21.66
C VAL A 112 -3.91 4.77 -22.81
N LYS A 113 -2.83 5.54 -23.05
CA LYS A 113 -1.72 5.10 -23.90
C LYS A 113 -0.68 4.43 -23.01
N GLY A 114 -0.30 3.20 -23.35
CA GLY A 114 0.72 2.44 -22.61
C GLY A 114 0.16 1.18 -21.95
N GLN A 115 0.93 0.64 -21.01
CA GLN A 115 0.63 -0.59 -20.28
C GLN A 115 0.88 -0.35 -18.79
N PHE A 116 0.19 -1.10 -17.93
CA PHE A 116 0.45 -1.12 -16.50
C PHE A 116 1.39 -2.28 -16.21
N LEU A 117 2.51 -2.00 -15.53
CA LEU A 117 3.44 -3.02 -15.08
C LEU A 117 3.21 -3.28 -13.59
N THR A 118 2.70 -4.47 -13.29
CA THR A 118 2.46 -4.97 -11.92
C THR A 118 3.31 -6.21 -11.68
N ILE A 119 3.88 -6.34 -10.49
CA ILE A 119 4.80 -7.41 -10.12
C ILE A 119 4.39 -7.99 -8.78
N ASP A 120 4.16 -9.29 -8.72
CA ASP A 120 3.77 -9.98 -7.49
C ASP A 120 5.00 -10.60 -6.80
N MET A 121 5.28 -10.13 -5.59
CA MET A 121 6.33 -10.61 -4.70
C MET A 121 5.71 -11.50 -3.60
N CYS A 122 5.24 -12.67 -4.03
CA CYS A 122 4.75 -13.72 -3.13
C CYS A 122 5.88 -14.25 -2.22
N PRO A 123 5.55 -14.93 -1.11
CA PRO A 123 6.54 -15.60 -0.28
C PRO A 123 7.32 -16.61 -1.14
N SER A 124 8.62 -16.40 -1.25
CA SER A 124 9.50 -17.21 -2.09
C SER A 124 10.85 -17.37 -1.42
N SER A 125 11.50 -18.51 -1.64
CA SER A 125 12.91 -18.68 -1.27
C SER A 125 13.88 -18.14 -2.29
N LYS A 126 13.43 -17.89 -3.53
CA LYS A 126 14.25 -17.38 -4.62
C LYS A 126 14.40 -15.87 -4.49
N SER A 127 15.58 -15.37 -4.81
CA SER A 127 15.84 -13.96 -5.06
C SER A 127 14.93 -13.40 -6.14
N PHE A 128 14.68 -12.09 -6.09
CA PHE A 128 13.98 -11.40 -7.18
C PHE A 128 14.79 -11.39 -8.48
N GLU A 129 14.12 -11.12 -9.60
CA GLU A 129 14.74 -11.00 -10.92
C GLU A 129 15.55 -9.70 -11.01
N GLU A 130 16.76 -9.68 -10.43
CA GLU A 130 17.59 -8.47 -10.30
C GLU A 130 17.85 -7.78 -11.65
N ASP A 131 18.16 -8.56 -12.69
CA ASP A 131 18.41 -8.05 -14.05
C ASP A 131 17.19 -7.34 -14.64
N PHE A 132 15.98 -7.78 -14.30
CA PHE A 132 14.76 -7.12 -14.73
C PHE A 132 14.66 -5.72 -14.11
N PHE A 133 14.88 -5.59 -12.79
CA PHE A 133 14.83 -4.28 -12.13
C PHE A 133 15.97 -3.35 -12.56
N LYS A 134 17.19 -3.87 -12.76
CA LYS A 134 18.31 -3.09 -13.31
C LYS A 134 17.96 -2.49 -14.67
N LYS A 135 17.33 -3.27 -15.56
CA LYS A 135 16.86 -2.77 -16.87
C LYS A 135 15.80 -1.68 -16.74
N LEU A 136 14.93 -1.73 -15.72
CA LEU A 136 13.99 -0.63 -15.45
C LEU A 136 14.72 0.65 -15.01
N VAL A 137 15.76 0.53 -14.18
CA VAL A 137 16.60 1.66 -13.77
C VAL A 137 17.35 2.24 -14.98
N GLU A 138 17.96 1.41 -15.83
CA GLU A 138 18.60 1.85 -17.08
C GLU A 138 17.60 2.58 -18.00
N LEU A 139 16.38 2.05 -18.12
CA LEU A 139 15.32 2.68 -18.88
C LEU A 139 14.91 4.04 -18.28
N SER A 140 14.86 4.15 -16.95
CA SER A 140 14.61 5.41 -16.25
C SER A 140 15.63 6.48 -16.64
N ILE A 141 16.92 6.13 -16.59
CA ILE A 141 18.04 7.02 -16.94
C ILE A 141 17.92 7.45 -18.40
N LYS A 142 17.68 6.49 -19.32
CA LYS A 142 17.53 6.78 -20.75
C LYS A 142 16.37 7.72 -21.05
N LEU A 143 15.26 7.59 -20.32
CA LEU A 143 14.06 8.41 -20.51
C LEU A 143 14.06 9.70 -19.67
N ASN A 144 15.06 9.88 -18.79
CA ASN A 144 15.15 10.96 -17.81
C ASN A 144 13.86 11.14 -16.98
N LYS A 145 13.28 10.03 -16.53
CA LYS A 145 12.07 10.01 -15.69
C LYS A 145 11.95 8.68 -14.92
N PRO A 146 11.33 8.66 -13.72
CA PRO A 146 11.08 7.42 -13.02
C PRO A 146 10.19 6.47 -13.83
N ILE A 147 10.45 5.16 -13.74
CA ILE A 147 9.56 4.15 -14.32
C ILE A 147 8.44 3.83 -13.32
N PRO A 148 7.16 4.05 -13.68
CA PRO A 148 6.05 3.71 -12.82
C PRO A 148 5.80 2.21 -12.83
N ILE A 149 5.83 1.60 -11.65
CA ILE A 149 5.51 0.19 -11.43
C ILE A 149 4.62 0.03 -10.21
N ALA A 150 3.83 -1.04 -10.16
CA ALA A 150 3.19 -1.48 -8.93
C ALA A 150 3.83 -2.79 -8.47
N ILE A 151 4.16 -2.88 -7.18
CA ILE A 151 4.69 -4.10 -6.57
C ILE A 151 3.70 -4.56 -5.51
N CYS A 152 3.07 -5.70 -5.75
CA CYS A 152 2.24 -6.41 -4.79
C CYS A 152 3.17 -7.23 -3.89
N VAL A 153 3.39 -6.78 -2.66
CA VAL A 153 4.42 -7.35 -1.78
C VAL A 153 3.81 -8.05 -0.57
N SER A 154 4.31 -9.24 -0.28
CA SER A 154 3.93 -10.00 0.92
C SER A 154 4.86 -9.70 2.10
N GLY A 155 4.32 -9.78 3.32
CA GLY A 155 5.11 -9.56 4.55
C GLY A 155 6.26 -10.56 4.70
N LEU A 156 6.02 -11.84 4.43
CA LEU A 156 7.06 -12.87 4.48
C LEU A 156 8.15 -12.66 3.42
N TRP A 157 7.83 -12.11 2.25
CA TRP A 157 8.85 -11.77 1.26
C TRP A 157 9.77 -10.66 1.78
N ILE A 158 9.23 -9.58 2.36
CA ILE A 158 10.04 -8.48 2.93
C ILE A 158 10.97 -8.98 4.04
N ASN A 159 10.43 -9.82 4.94
CA ASN A 159 11.21 -10.38 6.06
C ASN A 159 12.37 -11.25 5.59
N LYS A 160 12.20 -11.96 4.48
CA LYS A 160 13.21 -12.87 3.95
C LYS A 160 14.23 -12.18 3.05
N HIS A 161 13.76 -11.22 2.24
CA HIS A 161 14.53 -10.55 1.20
C HIS A 161 14.75 -9.07 1.54
N THR A 162 15.13 -8.80 2.79
CA THR A 162 15.25 -7.43 3.30
C THR A 162 16.25 -6.61 2.49
N GLU A 163 17.37 -7.19 2.06
CA GLU A 163 18.36 -6.47 1.22
C GLU A 163 17.78 -6.07 -0.14
N GLU A 164 17.03 -6.96 -0.79
CA GLU A 164 16.37 -6.69 -2.07
C GLU A 164 15.26 -5.64 -1.92
N PHE A 165 14.49 -5.72 -0.84
CA PHE A 165 13.48 -4.72 -0.49
C PHE A 165 14.10 -3.34 -0.28
N LEU A 166 15.17 -3.25 0.53
CA LEU A 166 15.90 -1.99 0.76
C LEU A 166 16.51 -1.44 -0.52
N TRP A 167 16.98 -2.31 -1.43
CA TRP A 167 17.47 -1.89 -2.73
C TRP A 167 16.36 -1.24 -3.56
N LEU A 168 15.14 -1.80 -3.57
CA LEU A 168 13.97 -1.21 -4.24
C LEU A 168 13.59 0.15 -3.64
N LEU A 169 13.60 0.27 -2.31
CA LEU A 169 13.39 1.55 -1.63
C LEU A 169 14.43 2.58 -2.08
N LYS A 170 15.69 2.15 -2.21
CA LYS A 170 16.76 3.05 -2.65
C LYS A 170 16.57 3.52 -4.09
N GLN A 171 16.12 2.65 -4.99
CA GLN A 171 15.82 3.04 -6.38
C GLN A 171 14.63 4.02 -6.44
N GLN A 172 13.67 3.88 -5.52
CA GLN A 172 12.58 4.83 -5.40
C GLN A 172 13.06 6.19 -4.88
N GLU A 173 13.84 6.23 -3.81
CA GLU A 173 14.44 7.48 -3.29
C GLU A 173 15.28 8.21 -4.34
N ASN A 174 16.06 7.46 -5.11
CA ASN A 174 16.91 8.02 -6.16
C ASN A 174 16.11 8.51 -7.38
N GLY A 175 14.78 8.32 -7.41
CA GLY A 175 13.91 8.75 -8.50
C GLY A 175 13.99 7.89 -9.76
N TYR A 176 14.55 6.69 -9.68
CA TYR A 176 14.60 5.75 -10.81
C TYR A 176 13.30 4.96 -10.96
N LEU A 177 12.70 4.55 -9.85
CA LEU A 177 11.43 3.82 -9.83
C LEU A 177 10.38 4.66 -9.11
N GLN A 178 9.17 4.75 -9.69
CA GLN A 178 8.00 5.27 -8.99
C GLN A 178 7.15 4.06 -8.59
N ILE A 179 7.36 3.55 -7.38
CA ILE A 179 6.74 2.30 -6.92
C ILE A 179 5.41 2.62 -6.25
N THR A 180 4.35 1.99 -6.74
CA THR A 180 3.08 1.86 -6.03
C THR A 180 3.11 0.56 -5.24
N TRP A 181 3.19 0.66 -3.91
CA TRP A 181 3.17 -0.50 -3.04
C TRP A 181 1.75 -0.99 -2.86
N VAL A 182 1.53 -2.28 -3.07
CA VAL A 182 0.23 -2.94 -2.94
C VAL A 182 0.36 -4.08 -1.95
N ASN A 183 -0.60 -4.17 -1.01
CA ASN A 183 -0.63 -5.24 -0.03
C ASN A 183 -0.93 -6.57 -0.72
N HIS A 184 -0.07 -7.57 -0.52
CA HIS A 184 -0.25 -8.91 -1.06
C HIS A 184 -0.32 -9.96 0.04
N SER A 185 -0.99 -9.62 1.14
CA SER A 185 -1.11 -10.38 2.39
C SER A 185 0.23 -10.66 3.09
N PHE A 186 0.20 -11.17 4.31
CA PHE A 186 1.41 -11.40 5.08
C PHE A 186 2.08 -12.70 4.63
N SER A 187 1.36 -13.82 4.70
CA SER A 187 1.85 -15.16 4.40
C SER A 187 1.36 -15.74 3.07
N HIS A 188 0.41 -15.08 2.39
CA HIS A 188 -0.13 -15.51 1.10
C HIS A 188 -0.54 -17.00 1.07
N PRO A 189 -1.49 -17.42 1.94
CA PRO A 189 -1.77 -18.83 2.20
C PRO A 189 -2.44 -19.52 1.00
N TYR A 190 -1.66 -20.12 0.11
CA TYR A 190 -2.17 -20.80 -1.09
C TYR A 190 -1.97 -22.31 -1.02
N PHE A 191 -3.03 -23.06 -1.29
CA PHE A 191 -3.04 -24.52 -1.28
C PHE A 191 -3.43 -25.07 -2.65
N LYS A 192 -2.51 -25.74 -3.33
CA LYS A 192 -2.72 -26.24 -4.70
C LYS A 192 -3.96 -27.15 -4.84
N ASP A 193 -4.26 -27.91 -3.80
CA ASP A 193 -5.29 -28.96 -3.84
C ASP A 193 -6.64 -28.50 -3.26
N LYS A 194 -6.79 -27.22 -2.91
CA LYS A 194 -8.04 -26.66 -2.37
C LYS A 194 -8.86 -25.90 -3.41
N PRO A 195 -10.20 -26.00 -3.38
CA PRO A 195 -11.08 -25.18 -4.21
C PRO A 195 -10.98 -23.70 -3.80
N LEU A 196 -11.28 -22.77 -4.70
CA LEU A 196 -11.05 -21.34 -4.52
C LEU A 196 -11.78 -20.76 -3.32
N GLU A 197 -12.98 -21.26 -3.05
CA GLU A 197 -13.85 -20.84 -1.95
C GLU A 197 -13.25 -21.13 -0.56
N ASP A 198 -12.25 -22.02 -0.50
CA ASP A 198 -11.49 -22.41 0.71
C ASP A 198 -9.97 -22.23 0.50
N ASN A 199 -9.56 -21.32 -0.38
CA ASN A 199 -8.15 -21.08 -0.71
C ASN A 199 -7.76 -19.62 -0.47
N PHE A 200 -6.46 -19.33 -0.55
CA PHE A 200 -5.94 -17.99 -0.32
C PHE A 200 -6.47 -17.42 1.01
N LEU A 201 -6.84 -16.15 1.03
CA LEU A 201 -7.41 -15.47 2.18
C LEU A 201 -8.81 -15.97 2.60
N LEU A 202 -9.42 -16.90 1.84
CA LEU A 202 -10.68 -17.56 2.21
C LEU A 202 -10.45 -18.84 3.02
N SER A 203 -9.24 -19.40 2.98
CA SER A 203 -8.88 -20.65 3.67
C SER A 203 -8.90 -20.56 5.20
N ASN A 204 -8.73 -19.35 5.74
CA ASN A 204 -8.90 -19.05 7.16
C ASN A 204 -9.41 -17.62 7.35
N LYS A 205 -10.74 -17.48 7.40
CA LYS A 205 -11.39 -16.16 7.50
C LYS A 205 -11.07 -15.43 8.80
N ASP A 206 -10.79 -16.18 9.87
CA ASP A 206 -10.45 -15.60 11.18
C ASP A 206 -9.07 -14.95 11.16
N ASP A 207 -8.22 -15.28 10.18
CA ASP A 207 -6.87 -14.74 10.03
C ASP A 207 -6.75 -13.70 8.90
N PHE A 208 -7.83 -13.47 8.13
CA PHE A 208 -7.87 -12.50 7.03
C PHE A 208 -7.37 -11.12 7.46
N GLU A 209 -7.86 -10.63 8.60
CA GLU A 209 -7.52 -9.29 9.07
C GLU A 209 -6.05 -9.21 9.46
N ASN A 210 -5.51 -10.24 10.13
CA ASN A 210 -4.09 -10.30 10.48
C ASN A 210 -3.21 -10.32 9.22
N GLU A 211 -3.58 -11.13 8.23
CA GLU A 211 -2.88 -11.22 6.94
C GLU A 211 -2.75 -9.86 6.25
N VAL A 212 -3.79 -9.04 6.30
CA VAL A 212 -3.77 -7.70 5.72
C VAL A 212 -3.02 -6.71 6.63
N LEU A 213 -3.28 -6.72 7.93
CA LEU A 213 -2.74 -5.72 8.86
C LEU A 213 -1.25 -5.88 9.10
N GLU A 214 -0.72 -7.09 9.28
CA GLU A 214 0.71 -7.30 9.55
C GLU A 214 1.59 -6.94 8.35
N ALA A 215 1.14 -7.21 7.13
CA ALA A 215 1.83 -6.74 5.92
C ALA A 215 1.90 -5.20 5.86
N GLY A 216 0.78 -4.52 6.14
CA GLY A 216 0.73 -3.06 6.18
C GLY A 216 1.59 -2.46 7.30
N LYS A 217 1.63 -3.13 8.46
CA LYS A 217 2.47 -2.76 9.61
C LYS A 217 3.96 -2.80 9.28
N ILE A 218 4.41 -3.81 8.53
CA ILE A 218 5.78 -3.88 8.01
C ILE A 218 6.04 -2.69 7.10
N LEU A 219 5.16 -2.41 6.14
CA LEU A 219 5.40 -1.30 5.20
C LEU A 219 5.54 0.05 5.93
N VAL A 220 4.67 0.37 6.88
CA VAL A 220 4.76 1.64 7.61
C VAL A 220 5.98 1.72 8.53
N SER A 221 6.57 0.59 8.94
CA SER A 221 7.83 0.61 9.71
C SER A 221 9.02 1.08 8.86
N TYR A 222 8.93 0.94 7.53
CA TYR A 222 9.86 1.51 6.55
C TYR A 222 9.40 2.87 6.00
N ASN A 223 8.40 3.51 6.62
CA ASN A 223 7.79 4.75 6.13
C ASN A 223 7.17 4.61 4.71
N ILE A 224 6.73 3.40 4.37
CA ILE A 224 6.05 3.07 3.12
C ILE A 224 4.57 2.86 3.38
N VAL A 225 3.74 3.28 2.42
CA VAL A 225 2.29 3.11 2.48
C VAL A 225 1.78 2.31 1.30
N GLU A 226 0.99 1.29 1.61
CA GLU A 226 0.24 0.54 0.62
C GLU A 226 -0.91 1.38 0.05
N VAL A 227 -1.23 1.17 -1.22
CA VAL A 227 -2.54 1.54 -1.76
C VAL A 227 -3.53 0.45 -1.41
N LYS A 228 -4.65 0.84 -0.79
CA LYS A 228 -5.80 -0.05 -0.58
C LYS A 228 -6.79 0.14 -1.72
N ILE A 229 -6.92 -0.85 -2.60
CA ILE A 229 -7.98 -0.90 -3.63
C ILE A 229 -9.06 -1.88 -3.18
#